data_AF-A0A182RZ07-F1
#
_entry.id   AF-A0A182RZ07-F1
#
_cell.length_a   1.000
_cell.length_b   1.000
_cell.length_c   1.000
_cell.angle_alpha   90.00
_cell.angle_beta   90.00
_cell.angle_gamma   90.00
#
_symmetry.space_group_name_H-M   'P 1'
#
loop_
_entity.id
_entity.type
_entity.pdbx_description
1 polymer ?
#
loop_
_entity_poly.entity_id
_entity_poly.type
_entity_poly.pdbx_seq_one_letter_code
_entity_poly.pdbx_strand_id
1 'polypeptide(L)'
;MSIMTEYWLISAPGDKTCQQTWETMNNVTSKQNNLCENFKFHIPDLKVGTLDQLVGLSDDLGKLDGYVEQTTRKIAAYLGDVLEDQRDKLYENLQANNNDLALYITRFQWDLAKYPTKQSLRNIADIISKQVGQIDADLKTKSAAYNNLKGNLQNLEKKQTGSLLTRNLADLVKKEHFILDSEYLTTLLVIVPKANMGDWNAHYEKITDMIVPRSSQTITQDADYALCTVTLFKKVVDEFKLHARERKFVVREFVYNEEELAAGKNEITKLVTDKKKQFGPLVRWLKVNFSECFCAWVHVKALRVFVESVLRYGLPVNFQAILIHPNKKSTKRLRDVLQQLYSHLDGSAGSSGGNADNVDIPGLGFGQSEYFPYVYYKLNIDMVETKV
;
A
#
# COMPACT_ATOMS: atom_id res chain seq x y z
N MET A 1 11.54 -14.62 13.70
CA MET A 1 11.06 -14.35 15.07
C MET A 1 10.15 -13.14 14.95
N SER A 2 8.84 -13.25 15.20
CA SER A 2 7.94 -12.08 15.12
C SER A 2 8.31 -11.13 16.25
N ILE A 3 8.99 -10.04 15.90
CA ILE A 3 9.27 -8.92 16.81
C ILE A 3 7.91 -8.37 17.22
N MET A 4 7.67 -8.20 18.52
CA MET A 4 6.43 -7.57 18.96
C MET A 4 6.47 -6.09 18.54
N THR A 5 5.52 -5.69 17.72
CA THR A 5 5.35 -4.34 17.18
C THR A 5 4.26 -3.54 17.91
N GLU A 6 3.69 -4.12 18.96
CA GLU A 6 2.67 -3.48 19.78
C GLU A 6 3.30 -2.76 20.97
N TYR A 7 2.98 -1.48 21.10
CA TYR A 7 3.36 -0.62 22.20
C TYR A 7 2.11 -0.03 22.85
N TRP A 8 2.19 0.23 24.15
CA TRP A 8 1.13 0.85 24.92
C TRP A 8 1.60 2.20 25.40
N LEU A 9 0.89 3.25 25.01
CA LEU A 9 1.11 4.58 25.52
C LEU A 9 0.14 4.83 26.65
N ILE A 10 0.67 4.97 27.86
CA ILE A 10 -0.13 5.21 29.06
C ILE A 10 0.25 6.52 29.72
N SER A 11 -0.65 7.06 30.53
CA SER A 11 -0.36 8.20 31.39
C SER A 11 -1.02 8.02 32.74
N ALA A 12 -0.29 8.38 33.79
CA ALA A 12 -0.73 8.35 35.19
C ALA A 12 -0.43 9.70 35.86
N PRO A 13 -1.21 10.11 36.87
CA PRO A 13 -0.99 11.38 37.56
C PRO A 13 0.35 11.40 38.28
N GLY A 14 0.93 12.59 38.38
CA GLY A 14 2.16 12.82 39.13
C GLY A 14 1.92 12.95 40.62
N ASP A 15 1.38 11.91 41.30
CA ASP A 15 0.91 11.92 42.70
C ASP A 15 1.67 12.89 43.62
N LYS A 16 2.99 12.71 43.70
CA LYS A 16 3.92 13.64 44.35
C LYS A 16 4.80 14.35 43.32
N THR A 17 5.37 13.59 42.38
CA THR A 17 6.12 14.10 41.23
C THR A 17 6.01 13.11 40.07
N CYS A 18 6.10 13.59 38.82
CA CYS A 18 6.14 12.71 37.65
C CYS A 18 7.30 11.69 37.71
N GLN A 19 8.43 12.07 38.32
CA GLN A 19 9.58 11.19 38.50
C GLN A 19 9.26 10.01 39.42
N GLN A 20 8.53 10.23 40.52
CA GLN A 20 8.13 9.15 41.42
C GLN A 20 7.09 8.22 40.78
N THR A 21 6.16 8.77 39.98
CA THR A 21 5.22 7.94 39.19
C THR A 21 5.98 7.05 38.20
N TRP A 22 6.99 7.61 37.50
CA TRP A 22 7.88 6.85 36.63
C TRP A 22 8.61 5.73 37.39
N GLU A 23 9.25 6.05 38.50
CA GLU A 23 10.04 5.08 39.28
C GLU A 23 9.17 3.97 39.84
N THR A 24 8.00 4.32 40.40
CA THR A 24 7.03 3.35 40.93
C THR A 24 6.61 2.38 39.84
N MET A 25 6.14 2.91 38.71
CA MET A 25 5.68 2.07 37.62
C MET A 25 6.81 1.21 37.05
N ASN A 26 7.98 1.79 36.83
CA ASN A 26 9.12 1.07 36.25
C ASN A 26 9.67 -0.01 37.20
N ASN A 27 9.65 0.25 38.52
CA ASN A 27 10.03 -0.75 39.51
C ASN A 27 9.05 -1.93 39.51
N VAL A 28 7.74 -1.66 39.49
CA VAL A 28 6.72 -2.71 39.58
C VAL A 28 6.61 -3.50 38.26
N THR A 29 6.53 -2.84 37.10
CA THR A 29 6.27 -3.55 35.83
C THR A 29 7.53 -4.15 35.20
N SER A 30 8.68 -3.46 35.28
CA SER A 30 9.93 -3.89 34.65
C SER A 30 10.88 -4.57 35.64
N LYS A 31 11.36 -3.87 36.69
CA LYS A 31 12.44 -4.41 37.55
C LYS A 31 12.02 -5.62 38.41
N GLN A 32 10.85 -5.57 39.03
CA GLN A 32 10.39 -6.61 39.95
C GLN A 32 9.77 -7.80 39.21
N ASN A 33 8.99 -7.54 38.16
CA ASN A 33 8.17 -8.56 37.51
C ASN A 33 8.62 -8.91 36.07
N ASN A 34 9.55 -8.15 35.48
CA ASN A 34 10.05 -8.34 34.11
C ASN A 34 8.93 -8.53 33.06
N LEU A 35 7.89 -7.69 33.13
CA LEU A 35 6.70 -7.82 32.30
C LEU A 35 6.79 -7.00 31.01
N CYS A 36 7.59 -5.94 31.02
CA CYS A 36 7.75 -5.01 29.91
C CYS A 36 9.04 -4.18 30.00
N GLU A 37 9.36 -3.51 28.90
CA GLU A 37 10.28 -2.37 28.87
C GLU A 37 9.48 -1.07 28.91
N ASN A 38 9.99 -0.07 29.64
CA ASN A 38 9.33 1.22 29.77
C ASN A 38 10.25 2.32 29.23
N PHE A 39 9.67 3.30 28.54
CA PHE A 39 10.36 4.46 28.01
C PHE A 39 9.59 5.72 28.40
N LYS A 40 10.29 6.73 28.93
CA LYS A 40 9.66 8.03 29.20
C LYS A 40 9.21 8.64 27.89
N PHE A 41 7.94 9.01 27.81
CA PHE A 41 7.38 9.65 26.64
C PHE A 41 7.19 11.14 26.94
N HIS A 42 8.14 11.97 26.48
CA HIS A 42 8.16 13.38 26.86
C HIS A 42 7.16 14.19 26.03
N ILE A 43 6.10 14.64 26.70
CA ILE A 43 5.12 15.59 26.14
C ILE A 43 5.40 16.94 26.78
N PRO A 44 5.65 18.01 26.01
CA PRO A 44 5.92 19.33 26.55
C PRO A 44 4.63 19.95 27.12
N ASP A 45 4.79 21.07 27.83
CA ASP A 45 3.66 21.89 28.24
C ASP A 45 2.98 22.49 27.01
N LEU A 46 1.75 22.05 26.75
CA LEU A 46 0.92 22.54 25.67
C LEU A 46 -0.15 23.48 26.22
N LYS A 47 -0.57 24.45 25.41
CA LYS A 47 -1.57 25.44 25.80
C LYS A 47 -2.94 24.78 26.04
N VAL A 48 -3.33 24.67 27.31
CA VAL A 48 -4.64 24.18 27.73
C VAL A 48 -5.73 25.20 27.40
N GLY A 49 -6.83 24.75 26.79
CA GLY A 49 -8.03 25.54 26.49
C GLY A 49 -9.06 25.47 27.63
N THR A 50 -10.32 25.75 27.33
CA THR A 50 -11.43 25.50 28.27
C THR A 50 -11.77 24.00 28.32
N LEU A 51 -12.42 23.56 29.41
CA LEU A 51 -12.86 22.16 29.54
C LEU A 51 -13.76 21.73 28.36
N ASP A 52 -14.72 22.56 27.98
CA ASP A 52 -15.60 22.35 26.84
C ASP A 52 -14.83 22.14 25.51
N GLN A 53 -13.80 22.96 25.27
CA GLN A 53 -12.92 22.80 24.11
C GLN A 53 -12.13 21.49 24.14
N LEU A 54 -11.69 21.03 25.32
CA LEU A 54 -10.95 19.79 25.47
C LEU A 54 -11.84 18.56 25.24
N VAL A 55 -13.09 18.58 25.71
CA VAL A 55 -14.07 17.50 25.47
C VAL A 55 -14.31 17.34 23.97
N GLY A 56 -14.67 18.43 23.28
CA GLY A 56 -14.86 18.36 21.82
C GLY A 56 -13.59 17.98 21.05
N LEU A 57 -12.42 18.42 21.53
CA LEU A 57 -11.15 18.05 20.92
C LEU A 57 -10.79 16.58 21.13
N SER A 58 -11.19 15.94 22.24
CA SER A 58 -10.90 14.52 22.48
C SER A 58 -11.52 13.63 21.39
N ASP A 59 -12.79 13.90 21.05
CA ASP A 59 -13.50 13.21 19.97
C ASP A 59 -12.86 13.46 18.60
N ASP A 60 -12.53 14.72 18.30
CA ASP A 60 -11.89 15.12 17.04
C ASP A 60 -10.50 14.46 16.89
N LEU A 61 -9.70 14.41 17.96
CA LEU A 61 -8.41 13.74 17.97
C LEU A 61 -8.55 12.22 17.82
N GLY A 62 -9.64 11.62 18.32
CA GLY A 62 -9.94 10.21 18.09
C GLY A 62 -10.16 9.89 16.61
N LYS A 63 -10.93 10.73 15.91
CA LYS A 63 -11.14 10.62 14.46
C LYS A 63 -9.85 10.88 13.68
N LEU A 64 -9.10 11.90 14.08
CA LEU A 64 -7.82 12.25 13.46
C LEU A 64 -6.80 11.12 13.60
N ASP A 65 -6.68 10.51 14.78
CA ASP A 65 -5.79 9.37 15.04
C ASP A 65 -6.06 8.21 14.07
N GLY A 66 -7.34 7.80 13.94
CA GLY A 66 -7.73 6.75 13.00
C GLY A 66 -7.46 7.12 11.53
N TYR A 67 -7.72 8.37 11.15
CA TYR A 67 -7.46 8.85 9.79
C TYR A 67 -5.96 8.88 9.45
N VAL A 68 -5.12 9.36 10.37
CA VAL A 68 -3.67 9.43 10.18
C VAL A 68 -3.06 8.03 10.17
N GLU A 69 -3.51 7.13 11.05
CA GLU A 69 -3.12 5.72 11.04
C GLU A 69 -3.43 5.07 9.68
N GLN A 70 -4.68 5.20 9.21
CA GLN A 70 -5.11 4.59 7.95
C GLN A 70 -4.30 5.11 6.77
N THR A 71 -4.05 6.42 6.71
CA THR A 71 -3.24 7.03 5.66
C THR A 71 -1.79 6.53 5.70
N THR A 72 -1.19 6.44 6.89
CA THR A 72 0.17 5.91 7.09
C THR A 72 0.29 4.47 6.59
N ARG A 73 -0.66 3.61 6.98
CA ARG A 73 -0.73 2.20 6.53
C ARG A 73 -0.92 2.09 5.03
N LYS A 74 -1.78 2.93 4.44
CA LYS A 74 -2.01 2.97 2.99
C LYS A 74 -0.74 3.32 2.21
N ILE A 75 0.07 4.28 2.69
CA ILE A 75 1.36 4.61 2.08
C ILE A 75 2.32 3.42 2.17
N ALA A 76 2.42 2.78 3.34
CA ALA A 76 3.29 1.62 3.54
C ALA A 76 2.90 0.43 2.64
N ALA A 77 1.60 0.14 2.55
CA ALA A 77 1.09 -0.93 1.69
C ALA A 77 1.42 -0.64 0.21
N TYR A 78 1.16 0.58 -0.24
CA TYR A 78 1.43 0.97 -1.62
C TYR A 78 2.93 1.00 -1.95
N LEU A 79 3.80 1.39 -1.00
CA LEU A 79 5.25 1.23 -1.17
C LEU A 79 5.63 -0.24 -1.35
N GLY A 80 5.01 -1.14 -0.60
CA GLY A 80 5.17 -2.58 -0.77
C GLY A 80 4.71 -3.09 -2.14
N ASP A 81 3.66 -2.50 -2.72
CA ASP A 81 3.17 -2.85 -4.06
C ASP A 81 4.08 -2.30 -5.17
N VAL A 82 4.65 -1.11 -4.99
CA VAL A 82 5.57 -0.50 -5.95
C VAL A 82 6.92 -1.22 -5.98
N LEU A 83 7.40 -1.71 -4.83
CA LEU A 83 8.68 -2.40 -4.75
C LEU A 83 8.69 -3.77 -5.44
N GLU A 84 7.53 -4.37 -5.75
CA GLU A 84 7.36 -5.64 -6.51
C GLU A 84 8.44 -6.68 -6.16
N ASP A 85 9.49 -6.78 -6.98
CA ASP A 85 10.61 -7.72 -6.88
C ASP A 85 11.57 -7.47 -5.69
N GLN A 86 11.43 -6.33 -5.00
CA GLN A 86 12.26 -5.89 -3.87
C GLN A 86 11.43 -5.71 -2.58
N ARG A 87 10.35 -6.48 -2.44
CA ARG A 87 9.45 -6.41 -1.28
C ARG A 87 10.16 -6.76 0.04
N ASP A 88 11.21 -7.56 -0.01
CA ASP A 88 12.12 -7.85 1.11
C ASP A 88 12.71 -6.58 1.74
N LYS A 89 12.95 -5.54 0.93
CA LYS A 89 13.47 -4.24 1.39
C LYS A 89 12.41 -3.31 1.95
N LEU A 90 11.13 -3.71 2.00
CA LEU A 90 10.05 -2.82 2.44
C LEU A 90 10.32 -2.27 3.85
N TYR A 91 10.65 -3.13 4.81
CA TYR A 91 10.91 -2.73 6.19
C TYR A 91 12.08 -1.74 6.29
N GLU A 92 13.14 -1.90 5.49
CA GLU A 92 14.28 -0.96 5.45
C GLU A 92 13.88 0.43 4.92
N ASN A 93 12.81 0.50 4.13
CA ASN A 93 12.31 1.75 3.57
C ASN A 93 11.27 2.44 4.46
N LEU A 94 10.67 1.72 5.42
CA LEU A 94 9.71 2.24 6.38
C LEU A 94 10.42 2.82 7.61
N GLN A 95 10.94 4.04 7.45
CA GLN A 95 11.67 4.77 8.49
C GLN A 95 10.96 6.06 8.88
N ALA A 96 11.17 6.49 10.12
CA ALA A 96 10.68 7.76 10.65
C ALA A 96 11.87 8.65 11.05
N ASN A 97 12.00 9.81 10.39
CA ASN A 97 13.14 10.72 10.54
C ASN A 97 14.50 10.00 10.41
N ASN A 98 14.63 9.11 9.42
CA ASN A 98 15.80 8.25 9.17
C ASN A 98 16.15 7.27 10.30
N ASN A 99 15.24 7.06 11.26
CA ASN A 99 15.38 6.04 12.29
C ASN A 99 14.38 4.90 12.04
N ASP A 100 14.69 3.73 12.59
CA ASP A 100 13.72 2.65 12.72
C ASP A 100 12.50 3.13 13.55
N LEU A 101 11.31 2.60 13.25
CA LEU A 101 10.07 3.01 13.88
C LEU A 101 10.09 2.80 15.40
N ALA A 102 10.65 1.67 15.88
CA ALA A 102 10.79 1.39 17.30
C ALA A 102 11.74 2.39 17.96
N LEU A 103 12.86 2.69 17.31
CA LEU A 103 13.82 3.68 17.83
C LEU A 103 13.20 5.09 17.90
N TYR A 104 12.40 5.47 16.89
CA TYR A 104 11.71 6.77 16.86
C TYR A 104 10.75 6.91 18.04
N ILE A 105 9.89 5.92 18.29
CA ILE A 105 8.88 6.01 19.37
C ILE A 105 9.50 5.91 20.77
N THR A 106 10.54 5.08 20.94
CA THR A 106 11.22 4.91 22.25
C THR A 106 12.08 6.11 22.63
N ARG A 107 12.47 6.94 21.65
CA ARG A 107 13.20 8.20 21.84
C ARG A 107 12.41 9.41 21.37
N PHE A 108 11.09 9.32 21.42
CA PHE A 108 10.21 10.38 20.95
C PHE A 108 10.56 11.73 21.60
N GLN A 109 10.65 12.74 20.75
CA GLN A 109 10.73 14.14 21.15
C GLN A 109 9.72 14.92 20.33
N TRP A 110 9.08 15.87 20.99
CA TRP A 110 8.11 16.75 20.35
C TRP A 110 8.79 17.64 19.30
N ASP A 111 8.26 17.65 18.08
CA ASP A 111 8.74 18.49 16.99
C ASP A 111 8.23 19.93 17.17
N LEU A 112 9.01 20.73 17.89
CA LEU A 112 8.70 22.13 18.17
C LEU A 112 8.65 23.00 16.91
N ALA A 113 9.34 22.61 15.84
CA ALA A 113 9.38 23.38 14.60
C ALA A 113 8.08 23.19 13.81
N LYS A 114 7.55 21.96 13.76
CA LYS A 114 6.28 21.66 13.06
C LYS A 114 5.06 21.95 13.91
N TYR A 115 5.14 21.72 15.23
CA TYR A 115 4.01 21.81 16.15
C TYR A 115 4.34 22.72 17.34
N PRO A 116 4.31 24.06 17.18
CA PRO A 116 4.74 24.97 18.24
C PRO A 116 3.84 24.92 19.48
N THR A 117 4.42 24.73 20.66
CA THR A 117 3.68 24.60 21.95
C THR A 117 2.86 25.82 22.35
N LYS A 118 3.20 26.99 21.77
CA LYS A 118 2.46 28.26 21.99
C LYS A 118 1.11 28.32 21.26
N GLN A 119 0.90 27.47 20.25
CA GLN A 119 -0.36 27.41 19.53
C GLN A 119 -1.42 26.62 20.32
N SER A 120 -2.70 26.82 20.00
CA SER A 120 -3.77 26.02 20.62
C SER A 120 -3.69 24.57 20.13
N LEU A 121 -4.12 23.64 20.98
CA LEU A 121 -4.18 22.21 20.64
C LEU A 121 -4.99 21.94 19.36
N ARG A 122 -6.11 22.66 19.19
CA ARG A 122 -6.93 22.58 17.98
C ARG A 122 -6.16 23.00 16.72
N ASN A 123 -5.40 24.10 16.78
CA ASN A 123 -4.60 24.54 15.63
C ASN A 123 -3.51 23.51 15.27
N ILE A 124 -2.88 22.89 16.26
CA ILE A 124 -1.90 21.82 16.02
C ILE A 124 -2.58 20.61 15.35
N ALA A 125 -3.75 20.20 15.83
CA ALA A 125 -4.54 19.14 15.22
C ALA A 125 -4.93 19.47 13.76
N ASP A 126 -5.32 20.72 13.49
CA ASP A 126 -5.66 21.19 12.14
C ASP A 126 -4.45 21.19 11.20
N ILE A 127 -3.26 21.58 11.69
CA ILE A 127 -2.00 21.50 10.93
C ILE A 127 -1.73 20.05 10.50
N ILE A 128 -1.85 19.10 11.44
CA ILE A 128 -1.65 17.68 11.16
C ILE A 128 -2.69 17.17 10.16
N SER A 129 -3.98 17.49 10.38
CA SER A 129 -5.08 17.09 9.51
C SER A 129 -4.86 17.57 8.07
N LYS A 130 -4.51 18.84 7.90
CA LYS A 130 -4.22 19.43 6.57
C LYS A 130 -3.00 18.79 5.91
N GLN A 131 -1.93 18.56 6.67
CA GLN A 131 -0.71 17.92 6.15
C GLN A 131 -1.02 16.51 5.63
N VAL A 132 -1.67 15.68 6.45
CA VAL A 132 -1.98 14.29 6.09
C VAL A 132 -3.03 14.22 4.99
N GLY A 133 -4.00 15.14 4.97
CA GLY A 133 -4.97 15.28 3.89
C GLY A 133 -4.33 15.57 2.54
N GLN A 134 -3.35 16.47 2.50
CA GLN A 134 -2.58 16.74 1.28
C GLN A 134 -1.80 15.51 0.82
N ILE A 135 -1.17 14.79 1.76
CA ILE A 135 -0.42 13.57 1.45
C ILE A 135 -1.33 12.48 0.86
N ASP A 136 -2.53 12.25 1.43
CA ASP A 136 -3.48 11.27 0.90
C ASP A 136 -3.98 11.65 -0.51
N ALA A 137 -4.24 12.93 -0.77
CA ALA A 137 -4.64 13.41 -2.09
C ALA A 137 -3.52 13.19 -3.13
N ASP A 138 -2.28 13.56 -2.78
CA ASP A 138 -1.12 13.38 -3.66
C ASP A 138 -0.82 11.89 -3.90
N LEU A 139 -0.98 11.04 -2.89
CA LEU A 139 -0.85 9.59 -3.03
C LEU A 139 -1.85 9.05 -4.05
N LYS A 140 -3.12 9.46 -4.00
CA LYS A 140 -4.15 9.03 -4.97
C LYS A 140 -3.77 9.42 -6.40
N THR A 141 -3.34 10.66 -6.62
CA THR A 141 -2.94 11.12 -7.96
C THR A 141 -1.70 10.39 -8.48
N LYS A 142 -0.65 10.28 -7.66
CA LYS A 142 0.60 9.62 -8.06
C LYS A 142 0.42 8.13 -8.28
N SER A 143 -0.34 7.46 -7.41
CA SER A 143 -0.63 6.03 -7.56
C SER A 143 -1.46 5.72 -8.79
N ALA A 144 -2.49 6.52 -9.09
CA ALA A 144 -3.27 6.38 -10.31
C ALA A 144 -2.40 6.53 -11.57
N ALA A 145 -1.54 7.55 -11.62
CA ALA A 145 -0.64 7.76 -12.76
C ALA A 145 0.31 6.58 -12.98
N TYR A 146 0.95 6.09 -11.91
CA TYR A 146 1.88 4.96 -11.99
C TYR A 146 1.17 3.65 -12.34
N ASN A 147 0.01 3.38 -11.73
CA ASN A 147 -0.77 2.18 -11.98
C ASN A 147 -1.34 2.14 -13.39
N ASN A 148 -1.78 3.27 -13.94
CA ASN A 148 -2.21 3.37 -15.34
C ASN A 148 -1.07 3.01 -16.29
N LEU A 149 0.13 3.52 -16.03
CA LEU A 149 1.30 3.22 -16.84
C LEU A 149 1.70 1.73 -16.77
N LYS A 150 1.68 1.16 -15.56
CA LYS A 150 1.89 -0.29 -15.34
C LYS A 150 0.83 -1.13 -16.06
N GLY A 151 -0.45 -0.76 -15.96
CA GLY A 151 -1.56 -1.46 -16.60
C GLY A 151 -1.48 -1.42 -18.12
N ASN A 152 -1.14 -0.26 -18.69
CA ASN A 152 -0.94 -0.11 -20.13
C ASN A 152 0.21 -1.00 -20.64
N LEU A 153 1.34 -1.00 -19.93
CA LEU A 153 2.48 -1.84 -20.27
C LEU A 153 2.12 -3.34 -20.20
N GLN A 154 1.49 -3.78 -19.11
CA GLN A 154 1.07 -5.17 -18.95
C GLN A 154 0.08 -5.63 -20.04
N ASN A 155 -0.83 -4.73 -20.46
CA ASN A 155 -1.77 -5.01 -21.55
C ASN A 155 -1.05 -5.18 -22.89
N LEU A 156 0.00 -4.41 -23.16
CA LEU A 156 0.81 -4.55 -24.38
C LEU A 156 1.66 -5.82 -24.35
N GLU A 157 2.28 -6.14 -23.21
CA GLU A 157 3.06 -7.37 -23.01
C GLU A 157 2.19 -8.63 -23.18
N LYS A 158 0.96 -8.62 -22.64
CA LYS A 158 -0.01 -9.70 -22.87
C LYS A 158 -0.41 -9.87 -24.32
N LYS A 159 -0.43 -8.79 -25.12
CA LYS A 159 -0.70 -8.90 -26.56
C LYS A 159 0.48 -9.48 -27.34
N GLN A 160 1.71 -9.37 -26.82
CA GLN A 160 2.90 -9.98 -27.43
C GLN A 160 3.09 -11.45 -27.04
N THR A 161 2.53 -11.87 -25.92
CA THR A 161 2.70 -13.21 -25.36
C THR A 161 1.45 -14.06 -25.57
N GLY A 162 1.60 -15.32 -25.98
CA GLY A 162 0.47 -16.23 -26.25
C GLY A 162 0.71 -17.17 -27.44
N SER A 163 -0.25 -18.04 -27.71
CA SER A 163 -0.24 -18.90 -28.91
C SER A 163 -0.26 -18.06 -30.18
N LEU A 164 0.32 -18.57 -31.27
CA LEU A 164 0.27 -17.96 -32.60
C LEU A 164 -1.15 -17.56 -33.02
N LEU A 165 -2.18 -18.27 -32.55
CA LEU A 165 -3.60 -17.97 -32.82
C LEU A 165 -4.06 -16.60 -32.33
N THR A 166 -3.50 -16.08 -31.25
CA THR A 166 -4.01 -14.88 -30.58
C THR A 166 -2.97 -13.78 -30.43
N ARG A 167 -1.68 -14.11 -30.33
CA ARG A 167 -0.60 -13.13 -30.16
C ARG A 167 -0.49 -12.18 -31.35
N ASN A 168 0.01 -10.98 -31.07
CA ASN A 168 0.44 -10.06 -32.12
C ASN A 168 1.56 -10.71 -32.96
N LEU A 169 1.48 -10.54 -34.28
CA LEU A 169 2.43 -11.10 -35.25
C LEU A 169 3.50 -10.08 -35.68
N ALA A 170 3.36 -8.81 -35.28
CA ALA A 170 4.24 -7.70 -35.66
C ALA A 170 5.72 -7.93 -35.29
N ASP A 171 6.00 -8.71 -34.25
CA ASP A 171 7.35 -9.06 -33.81
C ASP A 171 7.90 -10.32 -34.48
N LEU A 172 7.06 -11.11 -35.14
CA LEU A 172 7.42 -12.36 -35.82
C LEU A 172 7.72 -12.18 -37.30
N VAL A 173 7.07 -11.20 -37.92
CA VAL A 173 7.12 -11.03 -39.36
C VAL A 173 8.13 -9.96 -39.78
N LYS A 174 8.64 -10.09 -41.00
CA LYS A 174 9.62 -9.18 -41.59
C LYS A 174 9.14 -8.75 -42.97
N LYS A 175 9.69 -7.66 -43.48
CA LYS A 175 9.41 -7.13 -44.83
C LYS A 175 9.54 -8.19 -45.92
N GLU A 176 10.57 -9.04 -45.83
CA GLU A 176 10.87 -10.13 -46.77
C GLU A 176 9.77 -11.19 -46.87
N HIS A 177 8.87 -11.29 -45.88
CA HIS A 177 7.77 -12.24 -45.90
C HIS A 177 6.57 -11.78 -46.73
N PHE A 178 6.55 -10.53 -47.21
CA PHE A 178 5.38 -9.97 -47.91
C PHE A 178 5.75 -9.40 -49.27
N ILE A 179 4.88 -9.62 -50.25
CA ILE A 179 4.85 -8.82 -51.47
C ILE A 179 4.12 -7.51 -51.17
N LEU A 180 4.86 -6.40 -51.18
CA LEU A 180 4.33 -5.05 -50.97
C LEU A 180 4.04 -4.39 -52.33
N ASP A 181 3.16 -3.39 -52.32
CA ASP A 181 2.84 -2.52 -53.46
C ASP A 181 2.41 -3.23 -54.76
N SER A 182 1.95 -4.48 -54.67
CA SER A 182 1.40 -5.20 -55.81
C SER A 182 -0.05 -4.81 -56.04
N GLU A 183 -0.40 -4.51 -57.30
CA GLU A 183 -1.80 -4.27 -57.70
C GLU A 183 -2.64 -5.54 -57.54
N TYR A 184 -2.09 -6.71 -57.92
CA TYR A 184 -2.84 -7.96 -58.06
C TYR A 184 -2.54 -9.02 -57.01
N LEU A 185 -1.34 -9.03 -56.42
CA LEU A 185 -0.92 -10.04 -55.46
C LEU A 185 -1.04 -9.55 -54.02
N THR A 186 -1.25 -10.48 -53.11
CA THR A 186 -1.16 -10.25 -51.67
C THR A 186 -0.54 -11.46 -50.99
N THR A 187 0.04 -11.25 -49.81
CA THR A 187 0.58 -12.34 -49.00
C THR A 187 -0.23 -12.46 -47.71
N LEU A 188 -0.78 -13.65 -47.46
CA LEU A 188 -1.54 -13.95 -46.25
C LEU A 188 -0.66 -14.70 -45.25
N LEU A 189 -0.98 -14.52 -43.97
CA LEU A 189 -0.42 -15.28 -42.87
C LEU A 189 -1.41 -16.38 -42.47
N VAL A 190 -0.94 -17.62 -42.44
CA VAL A 190 -1.77 -18.79 -42.16
C VAL A 190 -1.19 -19.56 -40.99
N ILE A 191 -2.03 -19.83 -40.00
CA ILE A 191 -1.70 -20.67 -38.87
C ILE A 191 -2.13 -22.09 -39.20
N VAL A 192 -1.15 -22.99 -39.18
CA VAL A 192 -1.30 -24.39 -39.53
C VAL A 192 -1.00 -25.22 -38.27
N PRO A 193 -1.91 -26.10 -37.83
CA PRO A 193 -1.60 -27.06 -36.78
C PRO A 193 -0.37 -27.90 -37.18
N LYS A 194 0.58 -28.11 -36.26
CA LYS A 194 1.79 -28.89 -36.55
C LYS A 194 1.49 -30.28 -37.09
N ALA A 195 0.43 -30.92 -36.58
CA ALA A 195 -0.05 -32.21 -37.06
C ALA A 195 -0.44 -32.20 -38.56
N ASN A 196 -0.83 -31.04 -39.09
CA ASN A 196 -1.30 -30.85 -40.46
C ASN A 196 -0.26 -30.16 -41.37
N MET A 197 0.98 -29.96 -40.92
CA MET A 197 2.03 -29.33 -41.72
C MET A 197 2.38 -30.12 -42.99
N GLY A 198 2.32 -31.46 -42.93
CA GLY A 198 2.50 -32.30 -44.11
C GLY A 198 1.43 -32.06 -45.18
N ASP A 199 0.17 -31.92 -44.76
CA ASP A 199 -0.96 -31.62 -45.65
C ASP A 199 -0.83 -30.22 -46.26
N TRP A 200 -0.47 -29.23 -45.44
CA TRP A 200 -0.20 -27.87 -45.92
C TRP A 200 0.86 -27.86 -47.02
N ASN A 201 2.03 -28.43 -46.77
CA ASN A 201 3.13 -28.42 -47.73
C ASN A 201 2.81 -29.14 -49.05
N ALA A 202 1.97 -30.17 -49.01
CA ALA A 202 1.59 -30.93 -50.20
C ALA A 202 0.43 -30.31 -51.00
N HIS A 203 -0.46 -29.57 -50.34
CA HIS A 203 -1.76 -29.21 -50.93
C HIS A 203 -2.13 -27.73 -50.87
N TYR A 204 -1.35 -26.85 -50.24
CA TYR A 204 -1.73 -25.44 -50.12
C TYR A 204 -1.94 -24.78 -51.50
N GLU A 205 -1.15 -25.15 -52.51
CA GLU A 205 -1.26 -24.65 -53.89
C GLU A 205 -2.57 -25.01 -54.59
N LYS A 206 -3.33 -25.96 -54.04
CA LYS A 206 -4.60 -26.46 -54.57
C LYS A 206 -5.81 -26.06 -53.72
N ILE A 207 -5.64 -25.13 -52.78
CA ILE A 207 -6.74 -24.64 -51.94
C ILE A 207 -7.70 -23.77 -52.76
N THR A 208 -7.18 -22.93 -53.65
CA THR A 208 -7.93 -22.14 -54.64
C THR A 208 -7.10 -22.01 -55.91
N ASP A 209 -7.74 -21.60 -57.00
CA ASP A 209 -7.03 -21.11 -58.17
C ASP A 209 -6.25 -19.82 -57.85
N MET A 210 -5.30 -19.46 -58.70
CA MET A 210 -4.50 -18.23 -58.60
C MET A 210 -3.65 -18.11 -57.30
N ILE A 211 -3.18 -19.23 -56.77
CA ILE A 211 -2.11 -19.28 -55.77
C ILE A 211 -0.75 -19.27 -56.49
N VAL A 212 0.22 -18.53 -55.96
CA VAL A 212 1.59 -18.53 -56.49
C VAL A 212 2.31 -19.78 -55.99
N PRO A 213 2.77 -20.70 -56.87
CA PRO A 213 3.47 -21.90 -56.46
C PRO A 213 4.78 -21.59 -55.73
N ARG A 214 5.15 -22.44 -54.78
CA ARG A 214 6.36 -22.31 -53.92
C ARG A 214 6.46 -20.98 -53.15
N SER A 215 5.35 -20.27 -52.95
CA SER A 215 5.28 -19.03 -52.17
C SER A 215 5.16 -19.23 -50.65
N SER A 216 4.87 -20.44 -50.18
CA SER A 216 4.71 -20.67 -48.74
C SER A 216 6.04 -20.86 -48.03
N GLN A 217 6.25 -20.09 -46.96
CA GLN A 217 7.39 -20.18 -46.06
C GLN A 217 6.90 -20.26 -44.61
N THR A 218 7.46 -21.15 -43.80
CA THR A 218 7.25 -21.13 -42.35
C THR A 218 8.08 -20.02 -41.71
N ILE A 219 7.42 -19.06 -41.07
CA ILE A 219 8.05 -17.92 -40.37
C ILE A 219 8.54 -18.34 -38.99
N THR A 220 7.67 -18.97 -38.21
CA THR A 220 7.94 -19.43 -36.84
C THR A 220 6.97 -20.54 -36.45
N GLN A 221 7.24 -21.21 -35.33
CA GLN A 221 6.41 -22.27 -34.78
C GLN A 221 6.39 -22.23 -33.25
N ASP A 222 5.23 -22.50 -32.65
CA ASP A 222 5.08 -22.69 -31.20
C ASP A 222 4.92 -24.19 -30.87
N ALA A 223 4.36 -24.55 -29.71
CA ALA A 223 4.18 -25.95 -29.33
C ALA A 223 3.24 -26.72 -30.28
N ASP A 224 2.19 -26.05 -30.78
CA ASP A 224 1.04 -26.69 -31.44
C ASP A 224 0.84 -26.23 -32.89
N TYR A 225 1.35 -25.06 -33.25
CA TYR A 225 1.09 -24.39 -34.51
C TYR A 225 2.37 -23.91 -35.21
N ALA A 226 2.28 -23.74 -36.52
CA ALA A 226 3.25 -23.05 -37.35
C ALA A 226 2.58 -21.85 -38.03
N LEU A 227 3.30 -20.74 -38.11
CA LEU A 227 2.91 -19.55 -38.87
C LEU A 227 3.57 -19.61 -40.24
N CYS A 228 2.77 -19.72 -41.30
CA CYS A 228 3.22 -19.81 -42.68
C CYS A 228 2.75 -18.60 -43.50
N THR A 229 3.50 -18.23 -44.53
CA THR A 229 3.05 -17.30 -45.58
C THR A 229 2.34 -18.07 -46.69
N VAL A 230 1.54 -17.36 -47.49
CA VAL A 230 1.10 -17.81 -48.81
C VAL A 230 0.81 -16.58 -49.68
N THR A 231 1.31 -16.57 -50.91
CA THR A 231 1.04 -15.50 -51.86
C THR A 231 0.02 -15.97 -52.88
N LEU A 232 -1.00 -15.13 -53.13
CA LEU A 232 -2.09 -15.40 -54.06
C LEU A 232 -2.63 -14.08 -54.64
N PHE A 233 -3.46 -14.19 -55.66
CA PHE A 233 -4.14 -13.04 -56.22
C PHE A 233 -5.21 -12.50 -55.25
N LYS A 234 -5.31 -11.18 -55.13
CA LYS A 234 -6.29 -10.50 -54.26
C LYS A 234 -7.73 -10.95 -54.52
N LYS A 235 -8.06 -11.29 -55.77
CA LYS A 235 -9.39 -11.73 -56.21
C LYS A 235 -9.90 -13.00 -55.49
N VAL A 236 -8.99 -13.88 -55.06
CA VAL A 236 -9.32 -15.18 -54.46
C VAL A 236 -9.09 -15.23 -52.94
N VAL A 237 -8.83 -14.10 -52.30
CA VAL A 237 -8.52 -14.06 -50.86
C VAL A 237 -9.66 -14.61 -50.01
N ASP A 238 -10.91 -14.24 -50.31
CA ASP A 238 -12.06 -14.67 -49.51
C ASP A 238 -12.39 -16.16 -49.72
N GLU A 239 -12.27 -16.65 -50.96
CA GLU A 239 -12.39 -18.07 -51.29
C GLU A 239 -11.29 -18.89 -50.59
N PHE A 240 -10.05 -18.38 -50.59
CA PHE A 240 -8.94 -19.02 -49.89
C PHE A 240 -9.18 -19.07 -48.38
N LYS A 241 -9.65 -17.97 -47.77
CA LYS A 241 -10.00 -17.93 -46.35
C LYS A 241 -11.08 -18.96 -46.00
N LEU A 242 -12.07 -19.16 -46.86
CA LEU A 242 -13.14 -20.15 -46.67
C LEU A 242 -12.59 -21.58 -46.70
N HIS A 243 -11.87 -21.96 -47.77
CA HIS A 243 -11.32 -23.32 -47.91
C HIS A 243 -10.20 -23.63 -46.91
N ALA A 244 -9.40 -22.62 -46.53
CA ALA A 244 -8.43 -22.75 -45.45
C ALA A 244 -9.13 -23.13 -44.13
N ARG A 245 -10.25 -22.47 -43.81
CA ARG A 245 -11.04 -22.76 -42.60
C ARG A 245 -11.61 -24.18 -42.61
N GLU A 246 -12.12 -24.65 -43.74
CA GLU A 246 -12.64 -26.03 -43.90
C GLU A 246 -11.57 -27.08 -43.61
N ARG A 247 -10.30 -26.77 -43.94
CA ARG A 247 -9.12 -27.61 -43.64
C ARG A 247 -8.51 -27.37 -42.27
N LYS A 248 -9.19 -26.59 -41.40
CA LYS A 248 -8.74 -26.21 -40.05
C LYS A 248 -7.48 -25.34 -40.02
N PHE A 249 -7.19 -24.63 -41.11
CA PHE A 249 -6.16 -23.59 -41.15
C PHE A 249 -6.80 -22.24 -40.81
N VAL A 250 -6.07 -21.41 -40.06
CA VAL A 250 -6.57 -20.10 -39.62
C VAL A 250 -5.78 -19.01 -40.31
N VAL A 251 -6.43 -18.27 -41.22
CA VAL A 251 -5.82 -17.09 -41.84
C VAL A 251 -5.89 -15.92 -40.87
N ARG A 252 -4.74 -15.31 -40.54
CA ARG A 252 -4.64 -14.14 -39.67
C ARG A 252 -4.73 -12.88 -40.50
N GLU A 253 -5.62 -11.97 -40.09
CA GLU A 253 -5.68 -10.65 -40.68
C GLU A 253 -4.47 -9.84 -40.23
N PHE A 254 -3.62 -9.50 -41.19
CA PHE A 254 -2.40 -8.76 -40.95
C PHE A 254 -2.03 -8.01 -42.22
N VAL A 255 -1.75 -6.71 -42.07
CA VAL A 255 -1.22 -5.87 -43.14
C VAL A 255 0.16 -5.41 -42.69
N TYR A 256 1.18 -5.69 -43.49
CA TYR A 256 2.53 -5.27 -43.17
C TYR A 256 2.67 -3.76 -43.44
N ASN A 257 2.87 -2.99 -42.37
CA ASN A 257 3.18 -1.57 -42.43
C ASN A 257 4.40 -1.28 -41.55
N GLU A 258 5.53 -0.95 -42.19
CA GLU A 258 6.80 -0.73 -41.51
C GLU A 258 6.73 0.41 -40.47
N GLU A 259 5.97 1.47 -40.76
CA GLU A 259 5.79 2.62 -39.87
C GLU A 259 4.97 2.24 -38.63
N GLU A 260 3.86 1.52 -38.79
CA GLU A 260 3.01 1.07 -37.68
C GLU A 260 3.74 0.07 -36.77
N LEU A 261 4.49 -0.86 -37.37
CA LEU A 261 5.30 -1.85 -36.63
C LEU A 261 6.39 -1.15 -35.81
N ALA A 262 7.07 -0.16 -36.39
CA ALA A 262 8.07 0.63 -35.70
C ALA A 262 7.43 1.48 -34.57
N ALA A 263 6.28 2.11 -34.84
CA ALA A 263 5.54 2.90 -33.84
C ALA A 263 5.14 2.05 -32.62
N GLY A 264 4.64 0.82 -32.83
CA GLY A 264 4.27 -0.07 -31.74
C GLY A 264 5.44 -0.53 -30.87
N LYS A 265 6.61 -0.83 -31.48
CA LYS A 265 7.84 -1.16 -30.73
C LYS A 265 8.36 0.05 -29.95
N ASN A 266 8.29 1.24 -30.55
CA ASN A 266 8.68 2.49 -29.89
C ASN A 266 7.76 2.81 -28.71
N GLU A 267 6.46 2.54 -28.81
CA GLU A 267 5.50 2.75 -27.73
C GLU A 267 5.82 1.89 -26.50
N ILE A 268 6.08 0.59 -26.68
CA ILE A 268 6.45 -0.30 -25.57
C ILE A 268 7.75 0.15 -24.92
N THR A 269 8.77 0.44 -25.73
CA THR A 269 10.08 0.92 -25.23
C THR A 269 9.93 2.23 -24.45
N LYS A 270 9.07 3.13 -24.94
CA LYS A 270 8.74 4.39 -24.26
C LYS A 270 8.06 4.13 -22.92
N LEU A 271 7.04 3.27 -22.86
CA LEU A 271 6.33 2.95 -21.62
C LEU A 271 7.23 2.27 -20.58
N VAL A 272 8.11 1.34 -21.00
CA VAL A 272 9.13 0.74 -20.12
C VAL A 272 10.06 1.81 -19.56
N THR A 273 10.53 2.72 -20.41
CA THR A 273 11.41 3.82 -20.01
C THR A 273 10.71 4.77 -19.03
N ASP A 274 9.45 5.13 -19.30
CA ASP A 274 8.66 6.01 -18.46
C ASP A 274 8.34 5.35 -17.10
N LYS A 275 8.07 4.03 -17.07
CA LYS A 275 7.91 3.26 -15.82
C LYS A 275 9.16 3.38 -14.96
N LYS A 276 10.32 3.14 -15.56
CA LYS A 276 11.62 3.18 -14.88
C LYS A 276 11.96 4.60 -14.39
N LYS A 277 11.66 5.62 -15.19
CA LYS A 277 11.85 7.03 -14.82
C LYS A 277 10.95 7.46 -13.65
N GLN A 278 9.70 7.01 -13.62
CA GLN A 278 8.77 7.35 -12.52
C GLN A 278 9.04 6.58 -11.23
N PHE A 279 9.54 5.35 -11.32
CA PHE A 279 9.77 4.47 -10.18
C PHE A 279 10.61 5.11 -9.07
N GLY A 280 11.82 5.60 -9.40
CA GLY A 280 12.74 6.15 -8.40
C GLY A 280 12.17 7.36 -7.64
N PRO A 281 11.68 8.40 -8.34
CA PRO A 281 11.00 9.53 -7.70
C PRO A 281 9.77 9.14 -6.88
N LEU A 282 8.97 8.17 -7.34
CA LEU A 282 7.80 7.69 -6.61
C LEU A 282 8.20 7.02 -5.30
N VAL A 283 9.16 6.09 -5.33
CA VAL A 283 9.67 5.42 -4.12
C VAL A 283 10.22 6.45 -3.13
N ARG A 284 11.03 7.42 -3.59
CA ARG A 284 11.55 8.49 -2.72
C ARG A 284 10.42 9.30 -2.09
N TRP A 285 9.41 9.67 -2.87
CA TRP A 285 8.25 10.40 -2.38
C TRP A 285 7.47 9.60 -1.35
N LEU A 286 7.23 8.29 -1.58
CA LEU A 286 6.54 7.41 -0.64
C LEU A 286 7.29 7.30 0.69
N LYS A 287 8.62 7.11 0.67
CA LYS A 287 9.45 7.05 1.89
C LYS A 287 9.35 8.32 2.73
N VAL A 288 9.49 9.48 2.08
CA VAL A 288 9.42 10.77 2.77
C VAL A 288 8.04 10.97 3.40
N ASN A 289 6.98 10.72 2.65
CA ASN A 289 5.62 10.97 3.13
C ASN A 289 5.15 9.92 4.14
N PHE A 290 5.65 8.68 4.06
CA PHE A 290 5.48 7.70 5.12
C PHE A 290 6.09 8.20 6.43
N SER A 291 7.34 8.68 6.40
CA SER A 291 8.00 9.26 7.58
C SER A 291 7.20 10.44 8.15
N GLU A 292 6.74 11.35 7.30
CA GLU A 292 5.94 12.50 7.72
C GLU A 292 4.61 12.08 8.38
N CYS A 293 3.87 11.14 7.76
CA CYS A 293 2.62 10.63 8.32
C CYS A 293 2.83 9.87 9.63
N PHE A 294 3.88 9.04 9.73
CA PHE A 294 4.18 8.32 10.97
C PHE A 294 4.57 9.27 12.10
N CYS A 295 5.44 10.24 11.84
CA CYS A 295 5.79 11.28 12.81
C CYS A 295 4.54 12.04 13.26
N ALA A 296 3.68 12.46 12.33
CA ALA A 296 2.42 13.13 12.65
C ALA A 296 1.49 12.24 13.49
N TRP A 297 1.43 10.94 13.21
CA TRP A 297 0.62 9.99 13.96
C TRP A 297 1.03 9.92 15.44
N VAL A 298 2.33 9.83 15.71
CA VAL A 298 2.86 9.80 17.08
C VAL A 298 2.57 11.11 17.81
N HIS A 299 2.59 12.26 17.10
CA HIS A 299 2.18 13.54 17.69
C HIS A 299 0.68 13.60 17.99
N VAL A 300 -0.18 13.02 17.15
CA VAL A 300 -1.61 12.88 17.47
C VAL A 300 -1.81 12.01 18.70
N LYS A 301 -1.09 10.88 18.83
CA LYS A 301 -1.12 10.05 20.05
C LYS A 301 -0.69 10.85 21.28
N ALA A 302 0.35 11.67 21.17
CA ALA A 302 0.80 12.56 22.23
C ALA A 302 -0.26 13.60 22.61
N LEU A 303 -0.93 14.21 21.63
CA LEU A 303 -2.05 15.13 21.87
C LEU A 303 -3.21 14.44 22.57
N ARG A 304 -3.58 13.22 22.15
CA ARG A 304 -4.63 12.43 22.80
C ARG A 304 -4.30 12.14 24.26
N VAL A 305 -3.08 11.68 24.54
CA VAL A 305 -2.62 11.46 25.92
C VAL A 305 -2.68 12.73 26.74
N PHE A 306 -2.22 13.85 26.19
CA PHE A 306 -2.24 15.13 26.88
C PHE A 306 -3.68 15.55 27.23
N VAL A 307 -4.58 15.58 26.23
CA VAL A 307 -5.98 15.99 26.42
C VAL A 307 -6.69 15.07 27.42
N GLU A 308 -6.58 13.76 27.25
CA GLU A 308 -7.21 12.79 28.15
C GLU A 308 -6.65 12.88 29.58
N SER A 309 -5.34 13.11 29.73
CA SER A 309 -4.72 13.28 31.06
C SER A 309 -5.22 14.54 31.75
N VAL A 310 -5.40 15.65 31.01
CA VAL A 310 -5.97 16.88 31.59
C VAL A 310 -7.44 16.69 31.94
N LEU A 311 -8.21 15.98 31.11
CA LEU A 311 -9.63 15.69 31.38
C LEU A 311 -9.81 14.79 32.60
N ARG A 312 -8.94 13.79 32.80
CA ARG A 312 -9.04 12.84 33.92
C ARG A 312 -8.37 13.32 35.22
N TYR A 313 -7.22 13.97 35.12
CA TYR A 313 -6.39 14.32 36.28
C TYR A 313 -6.48 15.81 36.67
N GLY A 314 -7.10 16.63 35.82
CA GLY A 314 -7.33 18.04 36.09
C GLY A 314 -6.10 18.93 35.92
N LEU A 315 -6.19 20.13 36.52
CA LEU A 315 -5.13 21.14 36.53
C LEU A 315 -4.56 21.33 37.95
N PRO A 316 -3.28 21.70 38.11
CA PRO A 316 -2.28 21.92 37.05
C PRO A 316 -1.91 20.63 36.32
N VAL A 317 -1.42 20.76 35.07
CA VAL A 317 -1.00 19.61 34.26
C VAL A 317 0.15 18.89 34.97
N ASN A 318 -0.14 17.73 35.55
CA ASN A 318 0.81 16.96 36.35
C ASN A 318 0.60 15.47 36.11
N PHE A 319 1.18 14.96 35.02
CA PHE A 319 1.11 13.55 34.66
C PHE A 319 2.45 13.07 34.10
N GLN A 320 2.66 11.75 34.13
CA GLN A 320 3.80 11.10 33.52
C GLN A 320 3.33 10.15 32.42
N ALA A 321 3.57 10.54 31.16
CA ALA A 321 3.33 9.67 30.01
C ALA A 321 4.49 8.68 29.84
N ILE A 322 4.15 7.42 29.54
CA ILE A 322 5.09 6.31 29.47
C ILE A 322 4.71 5.42 28.29
N LEU A 323 5.68 5.16 27.42
CA LEU A 323 5.57 4.16 26.38
C LEU A 323 6.04 2.82 26.95
N ILE A 324 5.19 1.81 26.87
CA ILE A 324 5.47 0.45 27.32
C ILE A 324 5.60 -0.46 26.12
N HIS A 325 6.62 -1.31 26.13
CA HIS A 325 6.75 -2.45 25.22
C HIS A 325 6.51 -3.75 26.00
N PRO A 326 5.32 -4.36 25.90
CA PRO A 326 4.98 -5.56 26.66
C PRO A 326 5.79 -6.79 26.23
N ASN A 327 6.07 -7.71 27.15
CA ASN A 327 6.56 -9.03 26.79
C ASN A 327 5.39 -9.92 26.33
N LYS A 328 5.56 -10.66 25.22
CA LYS A 328 4.48 -11.41 24.53
C LYS A 328 3.69 -12.38 25.39
N LYS A 329 4.32 -12.94 26.42
CA LYS A 329 3.70 -13.91 27.34
C LYS A 329 3.16 -13.27 28.62
N SER A 330 3.43 -11.99 28.84
CA SER A 330 3.19 -11.30 30.11
C SER A 330 2.09 -10.25 30.03
N THR A 331 1.48 -10.05 28.86
CA THR A 331 0.46 -9.02 28.60
C THR A 331 -0.69 -9.03 29.61
N LYS A 332 -1.25 -10.21 29.91
CA LYS A 332 -2.34 -10.34 30.90
C LYS A 332 -1.89 -9.93 32.31
N ARG A 333 -0.76 -10.48 32.77
CA ARG A 333 -0.19 -10.13 34.09
C ARG A 333 0.19 -8.65 34.19
N LEU A 334 0.67 -8.06 33.10
CA LEU A 334 0.97 -6.62 33.03
C LEU A 334 -0.29 -5.78 33.21
N ARG A 335 -1.42 -6.17 32.60
CA ARG A 335 -2.72 -5.53 32.83
C ARG A 335 -3.14 -5.62 34.28
N ASP A 336 -3.05 -6.81 34.89
CA ASP A 336 -3.44 -7.02 36.29
C ASP A 336 -2.61 -6.14 37.25
N VAL A 337 -1.30 -6.05 37.01
CA VAL A 337 -0.38 -5.22 37.80
C VAL A 337 -0.67 -3.72 37.64
N LEU A 338 -0.90 -3.26 36.41
CA LEU A 338 -1.25 -1.85 36.16
C LEU A 338 -2.62 -1.50 36.75
N GLN A 339 -3.60 -2.42 36.68
CA GLN A 339 -4.91 -2.26 37.30
C GLN A 339 -4.78 -2.12 38.82
N GLN A 340 -3.99 -2.99 39.46
CA GLN A 340 -3.77 -2.93 40.91
C GLN A 340 -3.06 -1.62 41.32
N LEU A 341 -2.12 -1.14 40.52
CA LEU A 341 -1.37 0.08 40.82
C LEU A 341 -2.26 1.33 40.74
N TYR A 342 -3.18 1.38 39.79
CA TYR A 342 -3.94 2.59 39.45
C TYR A 342 -5.45 2.50 39.70
N SER A 343 -5.96 1.41 40.30
CA SER A 343 -7.40 1.24 40.59
C SER A 343 -8.00 2.36 41.44
N HIS A 344 -7.19 3.03 42.26
CA HIS A 344 -7.63 4.15 43.08
C HIS A 344 -8.08 5.37 42.25
N LEU A 345 -7.66 5.48 40.99
CA LEU A 345 -8.04 6.57 40.09
C LEU A 345 -9.50 6.48 39.63
N ASP A 346 -10.08 5.28 39.67
CA ASP A 346 -11.47 5.01 39.31
C ASP A 346 -12.45 5.76 40.25
N GLY A 347 -12.08 5.92 41.53
CA GLY A 347 -12.86 6.66 42.52
C GLY A 347 -12.74 8.19 42.42
N SER A 348 -11.69 8.71 41.79
CA SER A 348 -11.48 10.17 41.61
C SER A 348 -12.20 10.77 40.41
N ALA A 349 -12.60 9.96 39.42
CA ALA A 349 -13.36 10.40 38.25
C ALA A 349 -14.88 10.41 38.48
N GLY A 350 -15.37 9.85 39.60
CA GLY A 350 -16.78 9.54 39.85
C GLY A 350 -17.49 10.34 40.94
N SER A 351 -16.90 11.40 41.53
CA SER A 351 -17.58 12.19 42.56
C SER A 351 -18.61 13.21 42.03
N SER A 352 -19.13 12.99 40.81
CA SER A 352 -20.29 13.69 40.25
C SER A 352 -21.08 12.76 39.32
N GLY A 353 -21.71 11.74 39.91
CA GLY A 353 -22.65 10.85 39.21
C GLY A 353 -22.57 9.43 39.77
N GLY A 354 -23.59 9.02 40.52
CA GLY A 354 -23.60 7.79 41.33
C GLY A 354 -23.28 6.50 40.58
N ASN A 355 -22.81 5.50 41.35
CA ASN A 355 -22.67 4.08 41.04
C ASN A 355 -23.12 3.67 39.63
N ALA A 356 -22.17 3.66 38.69
CA ALA A 356 -22.29 2.82 37.51
C ALA A 356 -21.73 1.43 37.87
N ASP A 357 -22.52 0.67 38.63
CA ASP A 357 -22.52 -0.77 38.40
C ASP A 357 -22.83 -0.98 36.90
N ASN A 358 -22.10 -1.87 36.25
CA ASN A 358 -22.33 -2.29 34.87
C ASN A 358 -23.83 -2.52 34.60
N VAL A 359 -24.50 -1.53 34.02
CA VAL A 359 -25.83 -1.71 33.45
C VAL A 359 -25.64 -2.10 31.99
N ASP A 360 -25.52 -3.40 31.73
CA ASP A 360 -25.73 -3.97 30.39
C ASP A 360 -27.18 -3.67 29.98
N ILE A 361 -27.38 -2.64 29.16
CA ILE A 361 -28.65 -2.38 28.46
C ILE A 361 -28.56 -3.07 27.09
N PRO A 362 -29.26 -4.19 26.85
CA PRO A 362 -29.23 -4.88 25.57
C PRO A 362 -29.91 -4.02 24.50
N GLY A 363 -29.21 -3.70 23.41
CA GLY A 363 -29.79 -3.07 22.21
C GLY A 363 -29.16 -1.74 21.77
N LEU A 364 -28.26 -1.15 22.55
CA LEU A 364 -27.46 0.02 22.17
C LEU A 364 -25.99 -0.39 22.09
N GLY A 365 -25.50 -0.68 20.88
CA GLY A 365 -24.12 -1.07 20.61
C GLY A 365 -23.11 0.07 20.83
N PHE A 366 -22.93 0.51 22.08
CA PHE A 366 -21.68 1.15 22.48
C PHE A 366 -20.63 0.05 22.50
N GLY A 367 -19.78 0.01 21.47
CA GLY A 367 -18.71 -0.98 21.37
C GLY A 367 -17.90 -1.03 22.67
N GLN A 368 -17.64 -2.25 23.15
CA GLN A 368 -16.79 -2.53 24.32
C GLN A 368 -15.43 -1.84 24.14
N SER A 369 -15.31 -0.60 24.62
CA SER A 369 -14.04 0.09 24.69
C SER A 369 -13.33 -0.44 25.92
N GLU A 370 -12.09 -0.93 25.77
CA GLU A 370 -11.28 -1.34 26.91
C GLU A 370 -11.11 -0.15 27.85
N TYR A 371 -11.83 -0.15 28.97
CA TYR A 371 -11.72 0.86 30.01
C TYR A 371 -10.58 0.50 30.97
N PHE A 372 -9.73 1.49 31.26
CA PHE A 372 -8.69 1.39 32.28
C PHE A 372 -8.77 2.62 33.21
N PRO A 373 -8.44 2.47 34.51
CA PRO A 373 -8.39 3.58 35.47
C PRO A 373 -7.36 4.67 35.13
N TYR A 374 -6.42 4.35 34.24
CA TYR A 374 -5.40 5.25 33.71
C TYR A 374 -5.64 5.49 32.22
N VAL A 375 -5.11 6.60 31.70
CA VAL A 375 -5.10 6.90 30.26
C VAL A 375 -4.33 5.82 29.52
N TYR A 376 -4.92 5.25 28.47
CA TYR A 376 -4.33 4.16 27.68
C TYR A 376 -4.64 4.34 26.19
N TYR A 377 -3.60 4.22 25.36
CA TYR A 377 -3.71 4.09 23.92
C TYR A 377 -2.76 3.02 23.40
N LYS A 378 -3.27 2.17 22.50
CA LYS A 378 -2.47 1.20 21.76
C LYS A 378 -1.81 1.85 20.54
N LEU A 379 -0.56 1.48 20.28
CA LEU A 379 0.20 1.86 19.10
C LEU A 379 0.82 0.60 18.47
N ASN A 380 0.33 0.20 17.29
CA ASN A 380 0.91 -0.91 16.55
C ASN A 380 1.75 -0.38 15.39
N ILE A 381 3.07 -0.56 15.48
CA ILE A 381 4.03 -0.12 14.46
C ILE A 381 4.27 -1.14 13.35
N ASP A 382 3.57 -2.29 13.36
CA ASP A 382 3.54 -3.16 12.18
C ASP A 382 2.70 -2.51 11.11
N MET A 383 3.37 -1.93 10.10
CA MET A 383 2.75 -1.14 9.05
C MET A 383 2.28 -1.98 7.87
N VAL A 384 2.58 -3.27 7.85
CA VAL A 384 2.31 -4.15 6.73
C VAL A 384 1.38 -5.25 7.22
N GLU A 385 0.13 -5.24 6.79
CA GLU A 385 -0.73 -6.40 7.02
C GLU A 385 -0.07 -7.62 6.37
N THR A 386 0.38 -8.57 7.20
CA THR A 386 0.65 -9.91 6.71
C THR A 386 -0.71 -10.49 6.38
N LYS A 387 -1.06 -10.56 5.10
CA LYS A 387 -2.15 -11.44 4.65
C LYS A 387 -1.75 -12.85 5.06
N VAL A 388 -2.24 -13.30 6.21
CA VAL A 388 -2.18 -14.70 6.65
C VAL A 388 -3.16 -15.50 5.82
#